data_AF-A0A0A3XPF5-F1
#
_entry.id   AF-A0A0A3XPF5-F1
#
_cell.length_a   1.000
_cell.length_b   1.000
_cell.length_c   1.000
_cell.angle_alpha   90.00
_cell.angle_beta   90.00
_cell.angle_gamma   90.00
#
_symmetry.space_group_name_H-M   'P 1'
#
loop_
_entity.id
_entity.type
_entity.pdbx_description
1 polymer ?
#
loop_
_entity_poly.entity_id
_entity_poly.type
_entity_poly.pdbx_seq_one_letter_code
_entity_poly.pdbx_strand_id
1 'polypeptide(L)'
;MMFDAQCDLGALVYDAHQDPDTVLRNFAADLNARGFRVVGMVQAGQCADSSLSAVLLHSGETLLLAQDFDPDARGCRLDLARLQNAGTRIADALSHGTDLLIINRFGKRERDGKGLSHLIERALDADIPVVIAVGRDHFADWIKFAGGMSVRLGCERDALEAWWHAITAVDAQPRNGSHLTVCEILK
;
A
#
# COMPACT_ATOMS: atom_id res chain seq x y z
N MET A 1 -17.11 15.45 -10.91
CA MET A 1 -17.04 14.48 -9.79
C MET A 1 -15.71 14.76 -9.11
N MET A 2 -15.73 15.36 -7.93
CA MET A 2 -14.51 15.69 -7.19
C MET A 2 -13.92 14.37 -6.69
N PHE A 3 -12.75 14.00 -7.20
CA PHE A 3 -11.95 12.97 -6.58
C PHE A 3 -11.57 13.49 -5.20
N ASP A 4 -11.88 12.73 -4.17
CA ASP A 4 -11.45 13.02 -2.81
C ASP A 4 -9.93 12.79 -2.76
N ALA A 5 -9.16 13.69 -3.36
CA ALA A 5 -7.70 13.59 -3.51
C ALA A 5 -6.96 13.93 -2.21
N GLN A 6 -7.70 14.00 -1.09
CA GLN A 6 -7.25 14.46 0.22
C GLN A 6 -7.14 13.32 1.23
N CYS A 7 -7.23 12.06 0.79
CA CYS A 7 -7.08 10.92 1.67
C CYS A 7 -5.69 10.28 1.49
N ASP A 8 -5.01 10.06 2.62
CA ASP A 8 -3.68 9.46 2.72
C ASP A 8 -3.69 7.96 2.39
N LEU A 9 -4.84 7.37 2.06
CA LEU A 9 -5.00 5.98 1.67
C LEU A 9 -5.36 5.83 0.18
N GLY A 10 -4.35 5.60 -0.66
CA GLY A 10 -4.50 5.35 -2.09
C GLY A 10 -4.72 3.87 -2.41
N ALA A 11 -5.74 3.57 -3.22
CA ALA A 11 -5.98 2.24 -3.76
C ALA A 11 -5.67 2.21 -5.26
N LEU A 12 -4.56 1.57 -5.63
CA LEU A 12 -4.18 1.33 -7.02
C LEU A 12 -5.04 0.20 -7.60
N VAL A 13 -6.07 0.57 -8.35
CA VAL A 13 -7.03 -0.39 -8.91
C VAL A 13 -6.55 -0.91 -10.24
N TYR A 14 -6.32 -2.22 -10.32
CA TYR A 14 -5.80 -2.89 -11.51
C TYR A 14 -6.77 -3.95 -12.07
N ASP A 15 -6.73 -4.11 -13.39
CA ASP A 15 -7.36 -5.19 -14.14
C ASP A 15 -6.39 -6.37 -14.32
N ALA A 16 -6.92 -7.56 -14.66
CA ALA A 16 -6.13 -8.79 -14.75
C ALA A 16 -4.95 -8.76 -15.74
N HIS A 17 -4.98 -7.85 -16.72
CA HIS A 17 -3.92 -7.68 -17.72
C HIS A 17 -2.85 -6.66 -17.32
N GLN A 18 -3.06 -5.95 -16.21
CA GLN A 18 -2.16 -4.91 -15.73
C GLN A 18 -1.18 -5.48 -14.71
N ASP A 19 0.01 -4.88 -14.65
CA ASP A 19 1.06 -5.22 -13.71
C ASP A 19 1.23 -4.09 -12.67
N PRO A 20 0.44 -4.11 -11.57
CA PRO A 20 0.56 -3.11 -10.52
C PRO A 20 1.91 -3.17 -9.81
N ASP A 21 2.57 -4.34 -9.78
CA ASP A 21 3.85 -4.53 -9.12
C ASP A 21 4.96 -3.72 -9.78
N THR A 22 5.02 -3.77 -11.12
CA THR A 22 5.99 -2.95 -11.87
C THR A 22 5.72 -1.46 -11.70
N VAL A 23 4.44 -1.03 -11.73
CA VAL A 23 4.07 0.38 -11.53
C VAL A 23 4.49 0.87 -10.14
N LEU A 24 4.15 0.12 -9.09
CA LEU A 24 4.50 0.46 -7.70
C LEU A 24 6.01 0.42 -7.46
N ARG A 25 6.73 -0.56 -8.02
CA ARG A 25 8.18 -0.67 -7.88
C ARG A 25 8.89 0.52 -8.50
N ASN A 26 8.49 0.92 -9.72
CA ASN A 26 9.10 2.05 -10.42
C ASN A 26 8.80 3.36 -9.67
N PHE A 27 7.56 3.52 -9.17
CA PHE A 27 7.19 4.67 -8.36
C PHE A 27 8.01 4.76 -7.06
N ALA A 28 8.15 3.64 -6.33
CA ALA A 28 8.94 3.58 -5.11
C ALA A 28 10.43 3.90 -5.37
N ALA A 29 11.00 3.36 -6.46
CA ALA A 29 12.38 3.61 -6.82
C ALA A 29 12.63 5.10 -7.10
N ASP A 30 11.71 5.77 -7.81
CA ASP A 30 11.85 7.18 -8.13
C ASP A 30 11.68 8.08 -6.89
N LEU A 31 10.77 7.73 -5.97
CA LEU A 31 10.66 8.42 -4.68
C LEU A 31 11.91 8.26 -3.82
N ASN A 32 12.46 7.04 -3.74
CA ASN A 32 13.72 6.78 -3.05
C ASN A 32 14.87 7.58 -3.68
N ALA A 33 14.94 7.68 -5.00
CA ALA A 33 15.94 8.50 -5.70
C ALA A 33 15.78 10.01 -5.42
N ARG A 34 14.56 10.46 -5.11
CA ARG A 34 14.26 11.84 -4.68
C ARG A 34 14.52 12.07 -3.18
N GLY A 35 14.95 11.05 -2.44
CA GLY A 35 15.29 11.14 -1.02
C GLY A 35 14.14 10.82 -0.06
N PHE A 36 12.96 10.46 -0.56
CA PHE A 36 11.87 9.95 0.29
C PHE A 36 12.14 8.51 0.70
N ARG A 37 11.71 8.13 1.90
CA ARG A 37 11.86 6.78 2.42
C ARG A 37 10.58 5.98 2.20
N VAL A 38 10.54 5.22 1.12
CA VAL A 38 9.43 4.30 0.83
C VAL A 38 9.66 2.96 1.52
N VAL A 39 8.70 2.56 2.35
CA VAL A 39 8.70 1.29 3.09
C VAL A 39 7.57 0.39 2.60
N GLY A 40 7.73 -0.92 2.74
CA GLY A 40 6.76 -1.91 2.31
C GLY A 40 7.31 -2.90 1.30
N MET A 41 6.43 -3.51 0.51
CA MET A 41 6.79 -4.57 -0.41
C MET A 41 5.87 -4.66 -1.64
N VAL A 42 6.43 -5.16 -2.74
CA VAL A 42 5.74 -5.49 -3.99
C VAL A 42 6.06 -6.93 -4.40
N GLN A 43 5.19 -7.61 -5.11
CA GLN A 43 5.42 -8.95 -5.64
C GLN A 43 6.39 -8.88 -6.85
N ALA A 44 7.24 -9.90 -7.04
CA ALA A 44 8.20 -9.96 -8.14
C ALA A 44 8.18 -11.27 -8.93
N GLY A 45 7.31 -12.22 -8.57
CA GLY A 45 7.11 -13.48 -9.28
C GLY A 45 5.64 -13.90 -9.31
N GLN A 46 5.29 -14.88 -10.15
CA GLN A 46 3.92 -15.38 -10.24
C GLN A 46 3.74 -16.71 -9.51
N CYS A 47 2.55 -16.88 -8.94
CA CYS A 47 2.14 -18.13 -8.28
C CYS A 47 2.12 -19.32 -9.28
N ALA A 48 1.90 -19.05 -10.57
CA ALA A 48 1.87 -20.08 -11.62
C ALA A 48 3.23 -20.77 -11.82
N ASP A 49 4.34 -20.07 -11.54
CA ASP A 49 5.70 -20.55 -11.80
C ASP A 49 6.40 -21.06 -10.52
N SER A 50 5.66 -21.22 -9.42
CA SER A 50 6.23 -21.59 -8.11
C SER A 50 7.33 -20.64 -7.62
N SER A 51 7.36 -19.42 -8.15
CA SER A 51 8.39 -18.40 -7.93
C SER A 51 7.83 -17.18 -7.17
N LEU A 52 6.70 -17.36 -6.48
CA LEU A 52 6.06 -16.28 -5.73
C LEU A 52 7.07 -15.66 -4.76
N SER A 53 7.45 -14.43 -5.04
CA SER A 53 8.44 -13.66 -4.30
C SER A 53 7.96 -12.23 -4.15
N ALA A 54 8.52 -11.53 -3.17
CA ALA A 54 8.27 -10.11 -2.94
C ALA A 54 9.59 -9.37 -2.75
N VAL A 55 9.64 -8.13 -3.22
CA VAL A 55 10.76 -7.21 -3.03
C VAL A 55 10.40 -6.24 -1.92
N LEU A 56 11.25 -6.15 -0.90
CA LEU A 56 11.18 -5.11 0.11
C LEU A 56 11.65 -3.78 -0.49
N LEU A 57 10.81 -2.76 -0.48
CA LEU A 57 11.09 -1.49 -1.16
C LEU A 57 12.16 -0.64 -0.49
N HIS A 58 12.34 -0.83 0.82
CA HIS A 58 13.30 -0.08 1.64
C HIS A 58 14.71 -0.67 1.62
N SER A 59 14.87 -1.93 1.20
CA SER A 59 16.18 -2.60 1.12
C SER A 59 16.53 -3.12 -0.27
N GLY A 60 15.55 -3.26 -1.17
CA GLY A 60 15.69 -3.93 -2.46
C GLY A 60 15.79 -5.45 -2.38
N GLU A 61 15.73 -6.03 -1.18
CA GLU A 61 15.86 -7.48 -0.98
C GLU A 61 14.66 -8.24 -1.53
N THR A 62 14.91 -9.33 -2.26
CA THR A 62 13.88 -10.24 -2.73
C THR A 62 13.70 -11.41 -1.75
N LEU A 63 12.46 -11.61 -1.29
CA LEU A 63 12.03 -12.67 -0.41
C LEU A 63 11.20 -13.70 -1.16
N LEU A 64 11.56 -14.97 -1.06
CA LEU A 64 10.68 -16.05 -1.50
C LEU A 64 9.48 -16.12 -0.55
N LEU A 65 8.27 -16.17 -1.11
CA LEU A 65 7.01 -16.31 -0.37
C LEU A 65 6.31 -17.65 -0.68
N ALA A 66 6.80 -18.41 -1.66
CA ALA A 66 6.32 -19.76 -1.95
C ALA A 66 6.79 -20.76 -0.87
N GLN A 67 5.93 -21.72 -0.52
CA GLN A 67 6.35 -22.98 0.10
C GLN A 67 7.03 -23.86 -0.97
N ASP A 68 7.85 -24.83 -0.52
CA ASP A 68 8.49 -25.78 -1.44
C ASP A 68 7.45 -26.43 -2.36
N PHE A 69 7.83 -26.57 -3.62
CA PHE A 69 7.00 -27.14 -4.66
C PHE A 69 6.65 -28.59 -4.33
N ASP A 70 5.36 -28.87 -4.14
CA ASP A 70 4.83 -30.22 -4.12
C ASP A 70 4.31 -30.56 -5.53
N PRO A 71 4.95 -31.48 -6.27
CA PRO A 71 4.54 -31.83 -7.64
C PRO A 71 3.12 -32.40 -7.72
N ASP A 72 2.56 -32.90 -6.61
CA ASP A 72 1.19 -33.40 -6.54
C ASP A 72 0.15 -32.32 -6.17
N ALA A 73 0.60 -31.16 -5.69
CA ALA A 73 -0.27 -30.03 -5.37
C ALA A 73 -0.44 -29.11 -6.60
N ARG A 74 -1.69 -28.94 -7.07
CA ARG A 74 -2.00 -27.96 -8.12
C ARG A 74 -1.94 -26.54 -7.56
N GLY A 75 -0.77 -25.91 -7.65
CA GLY A 75 -0.54 -24.48 -7.42
C GLY A 75 0.47 -24.17 -6.31
N CYS A 76 1.16 -23.04 -6.44
CA CYS A 76 2.08 -22.54 -5.42
C CYS A 76 1.31 -22.14 -4.16
N ARG A 77 1.72 -22.67 -3.01
CA ARG A 77 1.15 -22.31 -1.71
C ARG A 77 1.97 -21.19 -1.08
N LEU A 78 1.28 -20.16 -0.59
CA LEU A 78 1.91 -19.07 0.17
C LEU A 78 2.43 -19.59 1.51
N ASP A 79 3.70 -19.34 1.79
CA ASP A 79 4.34 -19.61 3.06
C ASP A 79 3.95 -18.51 4.06
N LEU A 80 3.14 -18.88 5.05
CA LEU A 80 2.61 -17.94 6.03
C LEU A 80 3.71 -17.42 6.96
N ALA A 81 4.72 -18.24 7.28
CA ALA A 81 5.82 -17.86 8.14
C ALA A 81 6.73 -16.85 7.44
N ARG A 82 7.02 -17.06 6.15
CA ARG A 82 7.78 -16.10 5.34
C ARG A 82 7.05 -14.78 5.17
N LEU A 83 5.73 -14.80 4.96
CA LEU A 83 4.93 -13.58 4.92
C LEU A 83 4.94 -12.85 6.27
N GLN A 84 4.80 -13.57 7.39
CA GLN A 84 4.87 -12.97 8.72
C GLN A 84 6.23 -12.33 8.98
N ASN A 85 7.33 -13.01 8.60
CA ASN A 85 8.67 -12.46 8.69
C ASN A 85 8.81 -11.17 7.87
N ALA A 86 8.32 -11.16 6.63
CA ALA A 86 8.29 -9.94 5.81
C ALA A 86 7.50 -8.82 6.51
N GLY A 87 6.34 -9.13 7.11
CA GLY A 87 5.54 -8.19 7.88
C GLY A 87 6.30 -7.59 9.08
N THR A 88 6.99 -8.41 9.86
CA THR A 88 7.83 -7.93 10.98
C THR A 88 8.93 -6.98 10.49
N ARG A 89 9.59 -7.31 9.37
CA ARG A 89 10.64 -6.46 8.79
C ARG A 89 10.10 -5.11 8.31
N ILE A 90 8.91 -5.10 7.71
CA ILE A 90 8.24 -3.85 7.32
C ILE A 90 7.86 -3.04 8.56
N ALA A 91 7.31 -3.67 9.61
CA ALA A 91 6.98 -2.99 10.86
C ALA A 91 8.20 -2.36 11.56
N ASP A 92 9.34 -3.06 11.51
CA ASP A 92 10.62 -2.55 12.01
C ASP A 92 11.07 -1.33 11.19
N ALA A 93 11.07 -1.46 9.85
CA ALA A 93 11.42 -0.37 8.94
C ALA A 93 10.52 0.88 9.11
N LEU A 94 9.22 0.69 9.37
CA LEU A 94 8.26 1.75 9.70
C LEU A 94 8.67 2.52 10.97
N SER A 95 9.22 1.82 11.97
CA SER A 95 9.65 2.42 13.24
C SER A 95 10.87 3.34 13.10
N HIS A 96 11.62 3.20 12.01
CA HIS A 96 12.81 4.00 11.70
C HIS A 96 12.54 5.20 10.79
N GLY A 97 11.27 5.60 10.67
CA GLY A 97 10.81 6.67 9.78
C GLY A 97 10.34 6.12 8.44
N THR A 98 9.31 6.73 7.87
CA THR A 98 8.71 6.36 6.57
C THR A 98 7.91 7.53 6.05
N ASP A 99 8.10 7.87 4.78
CA ASP A 99 7.31 8.90 4.10
C ASP A 99 6.12 8.31 3.33
N LEU A 100 6.23 7.04 2.93
CA LEU A 100 5.17 6.32 2.22
C LEU A 100 5.26 4.82 2.51
N LEU A 101 4.12 4.21 2.87
CA LEU A 101 3.95 2.76 2.92
C LEU A 101 3.33 2.24 1.62
N ILE A 102 3.92 1.22 1.02
CA ILE A 102 3.33 0.50 -0.12
C ILE A 102 3.13 -0.97 0.23
N ILE A 103 1.89 -1.47 0.11
CA ILE A 103 1.54 -2.87 0.35
C ILE A 103 0.96 -3.49 -0.93
N ASN A 104 1.42 -4.69 -1.28
CA ASN A 104 0.82 -5.51 -2.34
C ASN A 104 0.60 -6.96 -1.87
N ARG A 105 -0.55 -7.64 -2.04
CA ARG A 105 -1.86 -7.28 -2.64
C ARG A 105 -2.98 -7.40 -1.60
N PHE A 106 -4.05 -6.61 -1.74
CA PHE A 106 -5.29 -6.89 -0.99
C PHE A 106 -5.96 -8.16 -1.54
N GLY A 107 -5.92 -9.24 -0.77
CA GLY A 107 -6.47 -10.53 -1.14
C GLY A 107 -7.50 -11.05 -0.15
N LYS A 108 -7.76 -12.36 -0.22
CA LYS A 108 -8.65 -13.04 0.73
C LYS A 108 -8.13 -12.96 2.17
N ARG A 109 -6.81 -12.97 2.37
CA ARG A 109 -6.21 -12.96 3.70
C ARG A 109 -6.38 -11.61 4.39
N GLU A 110 -6.09 -10.54 3.68
CA GLU A 110 -6.18 -9.17 4.19
C GLU A 110 -7.63 -8.83 4.57
N ARG A 111 -8.60 -9.30 3.78
CA ARG A 111 -10.03 -9.24 4.10
C ARG A 111 -10.40 -9.93 5.42
N ASP A 112 -9.76 -11.06 5.72
CA ASP A 112 -9.97 -11.80 6.97
C ASP A 112 -9.17 -11.20 8.15
N GLY A 113 -8.55 -10.01 7.99
CA GLY A 113 -7.68 -9.39 8.98
C GLY A 113 -6.36 -10.13 9.18
N LYS A 114 -5.97 -10.97 8.22
CA LYS A 114 -4.76 -11.81 8.24
C LYS A 114 -3.77 -11.29 7.21
N GLY A 115 -2.47 -11.41 7.49
CA GLY A 115 -1.44 -10.91 6.57
C GLY A 115 -0.98 -9.52 6.97
N LEU A 116 -1.00 -8.57 6.03
CA LEU A 116 -0.35 -7.27 6.20
C LEU A 116 -1.30 -6.10 6.53
N SER A 117 -2.58 -6.38 6.78
CA SER A 117 -3.58 -5.36 7.14
C SER A 117 -3.18 -4.55 8.39
N HIS A 118 -2.59 -5.19 9.39
CA HIS A 118 -2.09 -4.53 10.60
C HIS A 118 -1.01 -3.46 10.33
N LEU A 119 -0.29 -3.55 9.21
CA LEU A 119 0.69 -2.54 8.81
C LEU A 119 0.01 -1.30 8.24
N ILE A 120 -1.14 -1.47 7.58
CA ILE A 120 -1.95 -0.36 7.07
C ILE A 120 -2.48 0.43 8.26
N GLU A 121 -3.10 -0.24 9.24
CA GLU A 121 -3.58 0.38 10.47
C GLU A 121 -2.45 1.14 11.18
N ARG A 122 -1.29 0.49 11.36
CA ARG A 122 -0.14 1.12 12.00
C ARG A 122 0.42 2.34 11.26
N ALA A 123 0.39 2.33 9.92
CA ALA A 123 0.83 3.49 9.15
C ALA A 123 -0.16 4.65 9.26
N LEU A 124 -1.46 4.36 9.17
CA LEU A 124 -2.51 5.37 9.34
C LEU A 124 -2.47 6.00 10.75
N ASP A 125 -2.26 5.21 11.79
CA ASP A 125 -2.11 5.71 13.17
C ASP A 125 -0.87 6.62 13.36
N ALA A 126 0.09 6.53 12.44
CA ALA A 126 1.32 7.32 12.43
C ALA A 126 1.28 8.47 11.41
N ASP A 127 0.10 8.79 10.83
CA ASP A 127 -0.08 9.77 9.75
C ASP A 127 0.83 9.48 8.53
N ILE A 128 1.17 8.21 8.28
CA ILE A 128 1.98 7.80 7.13
C ILE A 128 1.04 7.46 5.97
N PRO A 129 1.17 8.12 4.81
CA PRO A 129 0.41 7.76 3.62
C PRO A 129 0.64 6.31 3.19
N VAL A 130 -0.42 5.68 2.69
CA VAL A 130 -0.43 4.27 2.28
C VAL A 130 -0.94 4.13 0.86
N VAL A 131 -0.23 3.36 0.04
CA VAL A 131 -0.74 2.85 -1.24
C VAL A 131 -0.88 1.34 -1.17
N ILE A 132 -2.02 0.84 -1.63
CA ILE A 132 -2.27 -0.59 -1.79
C ILE A 132 -2.75 -0.94 -3.19
N ALA A 133 -2.25 -2.06 -3.74
CA ALA A 133 -2.79 -2.63 -4.98
C ALA A 133 -4.06 -3.45 -4.71
N VAL A 134 -5.14 -3.12 -5.42
CA VAL A 134 -6.45 -3.75 -5.27
C VAL A 134 -6.97 -4.18 -6.63
N GLY A 135 -7.21 -5.48 -6.82
CA GLY A 135 -7.83 -5.96 -8.06
C GLY A 135 -9.24 -5.37 -8.21
N ARG A 136 -9.66 -5.02 -9.42
CA ARG A 136 -10.97 -4.38 -9.68
C ARG A 136 -12.14 -5.13 -9.00
N ASP A 137 -12.13 -6.46 -9.04
CA ASP A 137 -13.17 -7.31 -8.44
C ASP A 137 -13.18 -7.30 -6.91
N HIS A 138 -12.11 -6.83 -6.27
CA HIS A 138 -11.97 -6.72 -4.82
C HIS A 138 -12.12 -5.29 -4.31
N PHE A 139 -12.33 -4.31 -5.19
CA PHE A 139 -12.43 -2.91 -4.79
C PHE A 139 -13.62 -2.62 -3.87
N ALA A 140 -14.76 -3.26 -4.10
CA ALA A 140 -15.92 -3.10 -3.22
C ALA A 140 -15.67 -3.63 -1.79
N ASP A 141 -14.93 -4.73 -1.67
CA ASP A 141 -14.52 -5.28 -0.37
C ASP A 141 -13.48 -4.39 0.30
N TRP A 142 -12.55 -3.84 -0.49
CA TRP A 142 -11.57 -2.87 0.00
C TRP A 142 -12.21 -1.62 0.59
N ILE A 143 -13.20 -1.03 -0.09
CA ILE A 143 -13.91 0.15 0.42
C ILE A 143 -14.60 -0.12 1.75
N LYS A 144 -15.18 -1.31 1.94
CA LYS A 144 -15.75 -1.71 3.23
C LYS A 144 -14.68 -1.85 4.30
N PHE A 145 -13.54 -2.46 3.97
CA PHE A 145 -12.40 -2.62 4.87
C PHE A 145 -11.84 -1.26 5.31
N ALA A 146 -11.65 -0.33 4.38
CA ALA A 146 -11.14 1.02 4.62
C ALA A 146 -12.17 1.97 5.28
N GLY A 147 -13.37 1.49 5.63
CA GLY A 147 -14.42 2.34 6.21
C GLY A 147 -14.89 3.47 5.28
N GLY A 148 -14.72 3.31 3.96
CA GLY A 148 -15.00 4.35 2.97
C GLY A 148 -13.88 5.37 2.74
N MET A 149 -12.81 5.34 3.53
CA MET A 149 -11.72 6.31 3.46
C MET A 149 -10.61 5.84 2.52
N SER A 150 -10.82 5.90 1.22
CA SER A 150 -9.76 5.57 0.26
C SER A 150 -9.94 6.27 -1.09
N VAL A 151 -8.83 6.77 -1.65
CA VAL A 151 -8.79 7.33 -3.00
C VAL A 151 -8.63 6.21 -4.01
N ARG A 152 -9.54 6.13 -4.98
CA ARG A 152 -9.38 5.23 -6.12
C ARG A 152 -8.37 5.79 -7.12
N LEU A 153 -7.27 5.08 -7.34
CA LEU A 153 -6.24 5.40 -8.32
C LEU A 153 -6.30 4.43 -9.50
N GLY A 154 -6.11 4.93 -10.72
CA GLY A 154 -5.88 4.07 -11.88
C GLY A 154 -4.52 3.38 -11.75
N CYS A 155 -4.38 2.16 -12.28
CA CYS A 155 -3.12 1.41 -12.29
C CYS A 155 -2.10 1.99 -13.29
N GLU A 156 -1.74 3.24 -13.09
CA GLU A 156 -0.90 4.05 -13.98
C GLU A 156 0.01 4.93 -13.13
N ARG A 157 1.21 5.23 -13.65
CA ARG A 157 2.19 6.04 -12.94
C ARG A 157 1.68 7.45 -12.66
N ASP A 158 1.03 8.07 -13.63
CA ASP A 158 0.59 9.47 -13.52
C ASP A 158 -0.46 9.65 -12.41
N ALA A 159 -1.32 8.65 -12.19
CA ALA A 159 -2.29 8.67 -11.11
C ALA A 159 -1.62 8.63 -9.72
N LEU A 160 -0.55 7.85 -9.55
CA LEU A 160 0.22 7.79 -8.30
C LEU A 160 0.98 9.09 -8.03
N GLU A 161 1.61 9.67 -9.05
CA GLU A 161 2.31 10.95 -8.92
C GLU A 161 1.34 12.07 -8.55
N ALA A 162 0.18 12.16 -9.25
CA ALA A 162 -0.82 13.17 -8.96
C ALA A 162 -1.35 13.07 -7.52
N TRP A 163 -1.60 11.85 -7.03
CA TRP A 163 -2.02 11.60 -5.65
C TRP A 163 -0.91 12.00 -4.66
N TRP A 164 0.32 11.53 -4.88
CA TRP A 164 1.45 11.83 -4.00
C TRP A 164 1.73 13.33 -3.90
N HIS A 165 1.67 14.04 -5.03
CA HIS A 165 1.81 15.49 -5.06
C HIS A 165 0.68 16.21 -4.31
N ALA A 166 -0.56 15.71 -4.41
CA ALA A 166 -1.68 16.31 -3.70
C ALA A 166 -1.50 16.22 -2.17
N ILE A 167 -1.09 15.05 -1.66
CA ILE A 167 -0.95 14.85 -0.20
C ILE A 167 0.32 15.52 0.37
N THR A 168 1.44 15.50 -0.37
CA THR A 168 2.68 16.15 0.09
C THR A 168 2.63 17.68 0.01
N ALA A 169 1.86 18.24 -0.92
CA ALA A 169 1.63 19.68 -0.97
C ALA A 169 0.87 20.20 0.27
N VAL A 170 -0.01 19.36 0.84
CA VAL A 170 -0.77 19.69 2.06
C VAL A 170 0.10 19.65 3.30
N ASP A 171 0.97 18.64 3.45
CA ASP A 171 1.89 18.58 4.60
C ASP A 171 2.95 19.70 4.59
N ALA A 172 3.26 20.26 3.42
CA ALA A 172 4.13 21.44 3.30
C ALA A 172 3.45 22.75 3.75
N GLN A 173 2.12 22.78 3.87
CA GLN A 173 1.41 23.88 4.53
C GLN A 173 1.35 23.58 6.03
N PRO A 174 1.71 24.54 6.92
CA PRO A 174 1.59 24.32 8.35
C PRO A 174 0.14 23.93 8.62
N ARG A 175 -0.08 22.74 9.20
CA ARG A 175 -1.39 22.25 9.67
C ARG A 175 -1.90 23.21 10.74
N ASN A 176 -2.39 24.37 10.31
CA ASN A 176 -3.01 25.36 11.17
C ASN A 176 -4.45 24.88 11.39
N GLY A 177 -4.57 23.80 12.16
CA GLY A 177 -5.82 23.24 12.65
C GLY A 177 -6.43 24.16 13.69
N SER A 178 -6.81 25.37 13.29
CA SER A 178 -7.80 26.16 14.00
C SER A 178 -9.16 25.65 13.53
N HIS A 179 -9.73 24.67 14.23
CA HIS A 179 -11.18 24.54 14.29
C HIS A 179 -11.72 25.80 14.98
N LEU A 180 -11.78 26.92 14.26
CA LEU A 180 -12.59 28.06 14.64
C LEU A 180 -14.03 27.64 14.36
N THR A 181 -14.66 27.04 15.36
CA THR A 181 -16.11 27.08 15.49
C THR A 181 -16.52 28.55 15.58
N VAL A 182 -16.84 29.13 14.42
CA VAL A 182 -17.57 30.38 14.32
C VAL A 182 -18.97 30.14 14.84
N CYS A 183 -19.25 30.63 16.04
CA CYS A 183 -20.54 31.19 16.43
C CYS A 183 -20.33 32.08 17.65
N GLU A 184 -19.76 33.27 17.42
CA GLU A 184 -19.97 34.40 18.33
C GLU A 184 -21.42 34.89 18.21
N ILE A 185 -22.13 34.81 19.33
CA ILE A 185 -22.80 35.91 20.01
C ILE A 185 -23.51 36.93 19.10
N LEU A 186 -24.84 36.87 19.10
CA LEU A 186 -25.67 38.07 19.00
C LEU A 186 -26.52 38.19 20.27
N LYS A 187 -26.46 39.41 20.81
CA LYS A 187 -27.11 39.94 22.02
C LYS A 187 -28.62 39.79 22.02
#